data_AF-A0A4P6MBY3-F1
#
_entry.id   AF-A0A4P6MBY3-F1
#
_cell.length_a   1.000
_cell.length_b   1.000
_cell.length_c   1.000
_cell.angle_alpha   90.00
_cell.angle_beta   90.00
_cell.angle_gamma   90.00
#
_symmetry.space_group_name_H-M   'P 1'
#
loop_
_entity.id
_entity.type
_entity.pdbx_description
1 polymer ?
#
loop_
_entity_poly.entity_id
_entity_poly.type
_entity_poly.pdbx_seq_one_letter_code
_entity_poly.pdbx_strand_id
1 'polypeptide(L)' 'MTAASLRTTLRWFHIVGGLIIGTYLYSPWSANAAFTALTLYVVTPALVLSGLAMWKQGVIMRFFRRDA' A
#
# COMPACT_ATOMS: atom_id res chain seq x y z
N MET A 1 -0.16 3.00 18.81
CA MET A 1 -0.70 3.70 17.62
C MET A 1 -2.21 3.80 17.74
N THR A 2 -2.84 4.93 17.38
CA THR A 2 -4.30 5.06 17.37
C THR A 2 -4.89 4.57 16.04
N ALA A 3 -6.17 4.22 15.99
CA ALA A 3 -6.86 3.82 14.76
C ALA A 3 -6.79 4.91 13.67
N ALA A 4 -6.89 6.18 14.09
CA ALA A 4 -6.79 7.34 13.22
C ALA A 4 -5.36 7.49 12.65
N SER A 5 -4.34 7.36 13.50
CA SER A 5 -2.94 7.40 13.08
C SER A 5 -2.62 6.28 12.07
N LEU A 6 -3.06 5.04 12.34
CA LEU A 6 -2.89 3.91 11.43
C LEU A 6 -3.52 4.17 10.06
N ARG A 7 -4.76 4.70 10.04
CA ARG A 7 -5.47 5.01 8.79
C ARG A 7 -4.71 6.05 7.96
N THR A 8 -4.21 7.10 8.61
CA THR A 8 -3.44 8.15 7.95
C THR A 8 -2.14 7.62 7.37
N THR A 9 -1.41 6.77 8.10
CA THR A 9 -0.18 6.13 7.62
C THR A 9 -0.45 5.24 6.41
N LEU A 10 -1.44 4.35 6.49
CA LEU A 10 -1.82 3.47 5.38
C LEU A 10 -2.25 4.26 4.14
N ARG A 11 -2.99 5.37 4.32
CA ARG A 11 -3.42 6.23 3.22
C ARG A 11 -2.23 6.86 2.50
N TRP A 12 -1.30 7.45 3.24
CA TRP A 12 -0.11 8.08 2.63
C TRP A 12 0.78 7.06 1.94
N PHE A 13 1.00 5.89 2.56
CA PHE A 13 1.69 4.79 1.92
C PHE A 13 1.03 4.37 0.60
N HIS A 14 -0.31 4.25 0.60
CA HIS A 14 -1.06 3.84 -0.58
C HIS A 14 -1.04 4.91 -1.69
N ILE A 15 -1.10 6.20 -1.35
CA ILE A 15 -0.97 7.29 -2.31
C ILE A 15 0.42 7.28 -2.94
N VAL A 16 1.48 7.20 -2.14
CA VAL A 16 2.87 7.17 -2.65
C VAL A 16 3.10 5.96 -3.54
N GLY A 17 2.64 4.77 -3.14
CA GLY A 17 2.72 3.59 -4.00
C GLY A 17 1.93 3.77 -5.31
N GLY A 18 0.74 4.37 -5.25
CA GLY A 18 -0.06 4.67 -6.44
C GLY A 18 0.66 5.62 -7.40
N LEU A 19 1.41 6.60 -6.89
CA LEU A 19 2.26 7.46 -7.72
C LEU A 19 3.38 6.67 -8.40
N ILE A 20 4.01 5.70 -7.71
CA ILE A 20 5.04 4.83 -8.31
C ILE A 20 4.44 3.97 -9.45
N ILE A 21 3.23 3.43 -9.28
CA ILE A 21 2.53 2.77 -10.38
C ILE A 21 2.23 3.76 -11.52
N GLY A 22 1.82 4.98 -11.19
CA GLY A 22 1.59 6.04 -12.17
C GLY A 22 2.84 6.33 -13.01
N THR A 23 4.02 6.46 -12.40
CA THR A 23 5.26 6.65 -13.15
C THR A 23 5.61 5.42 -13.98
N TYR A 24 5.39 4.21 -13.47
CA TYR A 24 5.58 2.98 -14.24
C TYR A 24 4.71 2.93 -15.51
N LEU A 25 3.46 3.38 -15.44
CA LEU A 25 2.50 3.34 -16.55
C LEU A 25 2.66 4.50 -17.54
N TYR A 26 2.92 5.71 -17.04
CA TYR A 26 2.85 6.94 -17.84
C TYR A 26 4.23 7.57 -18.13
N SER A 27 5.33 6.95 -17.68
CA SER A 27 6.70 7.42 -17.89
C SER A 27 7.57 6.24 -18.38
N PRO A 28 8.72 6.44 -19.06
CA PRO A 28 9.51 5.35 -19.63
C PRO A 28 10.26 4.49 -18.60
N TRP A 29 9.81 4.47 -17.35
CA TRP A 29 10.41 3.69 -16.27
C TRP A 29 10.19 2.19 -16.41
N SER A 30 9.17 1.77 -17.18
CA SER A 30 8.96 0.36 -17.55
C SER A 30 10.10 -0.21 -18.41
N ALA A 31 10.91 0.61 -19.05
CA ALA A 31 12.11 0.16 -19.76
C ALA A 31 13.23 -0.32 -18.81
N ASN A 32 13.17 0.05 -17.53
CA ASN A 32 14.12 -0.42 -16.52
C ASN A 32 13.61 -1.74 -15.91
N ALA A 33 14.33 -2.83 -16.13
CA ALA A 33 13.95 -4.17 -15.66
C ALA A 33 13.87 -4.26 -14.13
N ALA A 34 14.77 -3.62 -13.40
CA ALA A 34 14.77 -3.61 -11.94
C ALA A 34 13.56 -2.83 -11.39
N PHE A 35 13.24 -1.68 -11.99
CA PHE A 35 12.06 -0.90 -11.63
C PHE A 35 10.76 -1.64 -11.95
N THR A 36 10.73 -2.35 -13.08
CA THR A 36 9.60 -3.23 -13.44
C THR A 36 9.39 -4.33 -12.41
N ALA A 37 10.46 -5.03 -12.02
CA ALA A 37 10.40 -6.05 -10.99
C ALA A 37 9.93 -5.48 -9.64
N LEU A 38 10.45 -4.31 -9.25
CA LEU A 38 10.02 -3.61 -8.03
C LEU A 38 8.53 -3.27 -8.07
N THR A 39 8.05 -2.68 -9.17
CA THR A 39 6.64 -2.27 -9.29
C THR A 39 5.70 -3.47 -9.28
N LEU A 40 6.03 -4.54 -10.00
CA LEU A 40 5.17 -5.72 -10.13
C LEU A 40 5.17 -6.59 -8.86
N TYR A 41 6.33 -6.84 -8.27
CA TYR A 41 6.46 -7.84 -7.20
C TYR A 41 6.50 -7.25 -5.79
N VAL A 42 6.70 -5.93 -5.67
CA VAL A 42 6.76 -5.26 -4.35
C VAL A 42 5.67 -4.21 -4.23
N VAL A 43 5.67 -3.20 -5.09
CA VAL A 43 4.77 -2.04 -4.97
C VAL A 43 3.31 -2.46 -5.16
N THR A 44 3.02 -3.24 -6.20
CA THR A 44 1.66 -3.67 -6.51
C THR A 44 1.06 -4.54 -5.39
N PRO A 45 1.74 -5.60 -4.89
CA PRO A 45 1.25 -6.37 -3.74
C PRO A 45 1.09 -5.51 -2.48
N ALA A 46 2.04 -4.62 -2.18
CA ALA A 46 1.96 -3.74 -1.02
C ALA A 46 0.78 -2.77 -1.09
N LEU A 47 0.46 -2.28 -2.30
CA LEU A 47 -0.75 -1.48 -2.53
C LEU A 47 -2.01 -2.29 -2.32
N VAL A 48 -2.10 -3.50 -2.87
CA VAL A 48 -3.27 -4.37 -2.66
C VAL A 48 -3.47 -4.61 -1.16
N LEU A 49 -2.42 -4.97 -0.43
CA LEU A 49 -2.47 -5.20 1.01
C LEU A 49 -2.89 -3.95 1.80
N SER A 50 -2.32 -2.79 1.48
CA SER A 50 -2.70 -1.53 2.16
C SER A 50 -4.13 -1.10 1.83
N GLY A 51 -4.60 -1.32 0.60
CA GLY A 51 -5.98 -1.08 0.20
C GLY A 51 -6.97 -1.98 0.95
N LEU A 52 -6.68 -3.29 1.01
CA LEU A 52 -7.47 -4.25 1.78
C LEU A 52 -7.46 -3.93 3.28
N ALA A 53 -6.31 -3.52 3.83
CA ALA A 53 -6.20 -3.12 5.22
C ALA A 53 -7.03 -1.88 5.54
N MET A 54 -7.07 -0.88 4.65
CA MET A 54 -7.93 0.29 4.81
C MET A 54 -9.42 -0.05 4.67
N TRP A 55 -9.77 -0.99 3.79
CA TRP A 55 -11.15 -1.44 3.59
C TRP A 55 -11.68 -2.23 4.79
N LYS A 56 -10.86 -3.14 5.34
CA LYS A 56 -11.22 -4.01 6.47
C LYS A 56 -10.62 -3.54 7.80
N GLN A 57 -10.28 -2.25 7.92
CA GLN A 57 -9.62 -1.70 9.10
C GLN A 57 -10.37 -1.99 10.40
N GLY A 58 -11.71 -1.95 10.39
CA GLY A 58 -12.52 -2.29 11.57
C GLY A 58 -12.38 -3.74 12.03
N VAL A 59 -12.16 -4.69 11.11
CA VAL A 59 -11.90 -6.09 11.44
C VAL A 59 -10.49 -6.24 12.00
N ILE A 60 -9.51 -5.59 11.38
CA ILE A 60 -8.10 -5.60 11.83
C ILE A 60 -7.99 -5.06 13.25
N MET A 61 -8.62 -3.91 13.54
CA MET A 61 -8.62 -3.32 14.88
C MET A 61 -9.35 -4.18 15.92
N ARG A 62 -10.30 -5.04 15.51
CA ARG A 62 -10.93 -6.02 16.40
C ARG A 62 -9.98 -7.17 16.76
N PHE A 63 -9.17 -7.65 15.82
CA PHE A 63 -8.13 -8.65 16.13
C PHE A 63 -7.11 -8.08 17.12
N PHE A 64 -6.58 -6.87 16.88
CA PHE A 64 -5.62 -6.24 17.80
C PHE A 64 -6.18 -5.91 19.20
N ARG A 65 -7.50 -5.86 19.38
CA ARG A 65 -8.15 -5.67 20.70
C ARG A 65 -8.52 -6.96 21.40
N ARG A 66 -8.43 -8.11 20.72
CA ARG A 66 -8.72 -9.43 21.30
C ARG A 66 -7.49 -10.07 21.94
N ASP A 67 -6.31 -9.65 21.53
CA ASP A 67 -5.03 -10.18 22.00
C ASP A 67 -4.36 -9.27 23.07
N ALA A 68 -5.09 -8.29 23.61
CA ALA A 68 -4.67 -7.36 24.66
C ALA A 68 -5.68 -7.38 25.81
#